data_AF-A0A7R7CL47-F1
#
_entry.id   AF-A0A7R7CL47-F1
#
_cell.length_a   1.000
_cell.length_b   1.000
_cell.length_c   1.000
_cell.angle_alpha   90.00
_cell.angle_beta   90.00
_cell.angle_gamma   90.00
#
_symmetry.space_group_name_H-M   'P 1'
#
loop_
_entity.id
_entity.type
_entity.pdbx_description
1 polymer ?
#
loop_
_entity_poly.entity_id
_entity_poly.type
_entity_poly.pdbx_seq_one_letter_code
_entity_poly.pdbx_strand_id
1 'polypeptide(L)'
;MRKLKDGGPAFPGTLYGQNGSVSRAGMSLRDWLAATIPGFADDASPEVGEAMVGRPLPSDYVEALVWWAEADAKLRYIKADAMLAEREKGG
;
A
#
# COMPACT_ATOMS: atom_id res chain seq x y z
N MET A 1 -11.13 -9.39 14.81
CA MET A 1 -10.15 -9.00 13.76
C MET A 1 -10.92 -8.42 12.58
N ARG A 2 -10.63 -7.18 12.17
CA ARG A 2 -11.19 -6.61 10.93
C ARG A 2 -10.56 -7.40 9.77
N LYS A 3 -11.37 -7.98 8.88
CA LYS A 3 -10.88 -8.66 7.67
C LYS A 3 -10.15 -7.61 6.83
N LEU A 4 -8.86 -7.82 6.56
CA LEU A 4 -8.11 -6.95 5.65
C LEU A 4 -8.79 -6.97 4.28
N LYS A 5 -9.18 -5.79 3.78
CA LYS A 5 -9.68 -5.62 2.42
C LYS A 5 -8.47 -5.57 1.47
N ASP A 6 -7.94 -6.74 1.14
CA ASP A 6 -6.74 -6.89 0.33
C ASP A 6 -7.01 -6.87 -1.20
N GLY A 7 -8.28 -6.88 -1.59
CA GLY A 7 -8.71 -6.87 -2.99
C GLY A 7 -8.51 -8.20 -3.73
N GLY A 8 -8.15 -9.27 -3.02
CA GLY A 8 -7.79 -10.57 -3.60
C GLY A 8 -6.41 -10.57 -4.27
N PRO A 9 -6.08 -11.60 -5.07
CA PRO A 9 -4.80 -11.67 -5.77
C PRO A 9 -4.64 -10.53 -6.79
N ALA A 10 -3.47 -9.88 -6.82
CA ALA A 10 -3.15 -8.87 -7.83
C ALA A 10 -3.19 -9.42 -9.26
N PHE A 11 -2.73 -10.66 -9.41
CA PHE A 11 -2.69 -11.39 -10.67
C PHE A 11 -3.46 -12.70 -10.51
N PRO A 12 -4.80 -12.68 -10.62
CA PRO A 12 -5.60 -13.89 -10.47
C PRO A 12 -5.27 -14.85 -11.61
N GLY A 13 -4.72 -16.01 -11.27
CA GLY A 13 -4.38 -17.06 -12.22
C GLY A 13 -4.59 -18.43 -11.61
N THR A 14 -5.14 -19.35 -12.40
CA THR A 14 -5.28 -20.77 -12.04
C THR A 14 -4.16 -21.54 -12.71
N LEU A 15 -3.21 -22.05 -11.93
CA LEU A 15 -2.24 -23.01 -12.45
C LEU A 15 -2.91 -24.38 -12.49
N TYR A 16 -3.06 -24.93 -13.69
CA TYR A 16 -3.55 -26.29 -13.90
C TYR A 16 -2.37 -27.26 -13.88
N GLY A 17 -2.30 -28.10 -12.85
CA GLY A 17 -1.36 -29.21 -12.78
C GLY A 17 -2.04 -30.55 -13.05
N GLN A 18 -1.24 -31.57 -13.31
CA GLN A 18 -1.70 -32.94 -13.54
C GLN A 18 -2.50 -33.52 -12.33
N ASN A 19 -2.34 -32.93 -11.13
CA ASN A 19 -2.99 -33.32 -9.88
C ASN A 19 -4.05 -32.29 -9.37
N GLY A 20 -4.54 -31.40 -10.23
CA GLY A 20 -5.56 -30.39 -9.90
C GLY A 20 -5.07 -28.94 -10.01
N SER A 21 -5.94 -27.99 -9.66
CA SER A 21 -5.61 -26.57 -9.64
C SER A 21 -4.98 -26.16 -8.31
N VAL A 22 -3.85 -25.46 -8.36
CA VAL A 22 -3.23 -24.85 -7.17
C VAL A 22 -3.33 -23.34 -7.32
N SER A 23 -4.10 -22.71 -6.44
CA SER A 23 -4.05 -21.25 -6.28
C SER A 23 -2.81 -20.89 -5.47
N ARG A 24 -1.84 -20.22 -6.06
CA ARG A 24 -0.76 -19.60 -5.28
C ARG A 24 -1.29 -18.29 -4.72
N ALA A 25 -1.20 -18.12 -3.41
CA ALA A 25 -1.33 -16.83 -2.77
C ALA A 25 -0.12 -15.96 -3.18
N GLY A 26 -0.23 -15.30 -4.34
CA GLY A 26 0.72 -14.28 -4.76
C GLY A 26 0.54 -13.00 -3.94
N MET A 27 1.03 -11.88 -4.48
CA MET A 27 0.81 -10.55 -3.92
C MET A 27 -0.69 -10.19 -3.93
N SER A 28 -1.18 -9.54 -2.88
CA SER A 28 -2.54 -8.99 -2.88
C SER A 28 -2.65 -7.79 -3.83
N LEU A 29 -3.85 -7.53 -4.34
CA LEU A 29 -4.09 -6.36 -5.19
C LEU A 29 -3.76 -5.06 -4.45
N ARG A 30 -4.07 -4.99 -3.15
CA ARG A 30 -3.70 -3.88 -2.28
C ARG A 30 -2.20 -3.63 -2.25
N ASP A 31 -1.40 -4.68 -2.03
CA ASP A 31 0.06 -4.57 -1.94
C ASP A 31 0.66 -4.21 -3.31
N TRP A 32 0.11 -4.76 -4.39
CA TRP A 32 0.54 -4.42 -5.74
C TRP A 32 0.26 -2.95 -6.09
N LEU A 33 -0.93 -2.45 -5.72
CA LEU A 33 -1.26 -1.04 -5.85
C LEU A 33 -0.30 -0.18 -5.02
N ALA A 34 -0.10 -0.51 -3.74
CA ALA A 34 0.81 0.25 -2.89
C ALA A 34 2.25 0.29 -3.44
N ALA A 35 2.72 -0.80 -4.05
CA ALA A 35 4.05 -0.85 -4.67
C ALA A 35 4.18 -0.02 -5.96
N THR A 36 3.09 0.13 -6.73
CA THR A 36 3.10 0.79 -8.05
C THR A 36 2.74 2.27 -8.02
N ILE A 37 1.99 2.71 -7.01
CA ILE A 37 1.54 4.10 -6.88
C ILE A 37 2.71 4.98 -6.41
N PRO A 38 2.89 6.19 -6.98
CA PRO A 38 3.88 7.13 -6.51
C PRO A 38 3.62 7.54 -5.06
N GLY A 39 4.73 7.73 -4.35
CA GLY A 39 4.77 8.23 -2.99
C GLY A 39 4.34 9.68 -2.83
N PHE A 40 4.95 10.35 -1.86
CA PHE A 40 4.96 11.80 -1.77
C PHE A 40 5.65 12.43 -2.99
N ALA A 41 5.24 13.65 -3.32
CA ALA A 41 6.02 14.50 -4.21
C ALA A 41 7.24 15.06 -3.44
N ASP A 42 8.29 15.43 -4.17
CA ASP A 42 9.54 15.92 -3.57
C ASP A 42 9.35 17.22 -2.77
N ASP A 43 8.25 17.94 -2.99
CA ASP A 43 7.85 19.18 -2.31
C ASP A 43 6.81 18.96 -1.20
N ALA A 44 6.61 17.71 -0.76
CA ALA A 44 5.68 17.40 0.32
C ALA A 44 6.03 18.13 1.62
N SER A 45 5.05 18.85 2.17
CA SER A 45 5.21 19.59 3.42
C SER A 45 5.36 18.65 4.63
N PRO A 46 6.32 18.87 5.55
CA PRO A 46 6.49 18.05 6.75
C PRO A 46 5.22 17.87 7.58
N GLU A 47 4.34 18.88 7.63
CA GLU A 47 3.09 18.87 8.39
C GLU A 47 2.15 17.73 7.96
N VAL A 48 2.13 17.37 6.67
CA VAL A 48 1.34 16.25 6.16
C VAL A 48 1.93 14.93 6.64
N GLY A 49 3.25 14.77 6.56
CA GLY A 49 3.91 13.58 7.06
C GLY A 49 3.75 13.44 8.58
N GLU A 50 3.77 14.53 9.34
CA GLU A 50 3.56 14.51 10.80
C GLU A 50 2.14 14.04 11.15
N ALA A 51 1.14 14.53 10.42
CA ALA A 51 -0.24 14.08 10.57
C ALA A 51 -0.40 12.58 10.27
N MET A 52 0.39 12.03 9.34
CA MET A 52 0.33 10.61 8.96
C MET A 52 1.13 9.70 9.89
N VAL A 53 2.33 10.13 10.28
CA VAL A 53 3.22 9.36 11.15
C VAL A 53 2.76 9.43 12.60
N GLY A 54 2.21 10.58 13.03
CA GLY A 54 1.77 10.83 14.40
C GLY A 54 2.91 11.25 15.34
N ARG A 55 4.05 11.66 14.79
CA ARG A 55 5.20 12.18 15.53
C ARG A 55 5.92 13.26 14.70
N PRO A 56 6.56 14.25 15.36
CA PRO A 56 7.28 15.31 14.67
C PRO A 56 8.42 14.75 13.82
N LEU A 57 8.80 15.49 12.77
CA LEU A 57 9.96 15.15 11.94
C LEU A 57 11.25 15.20 12.80
N PRO A 58 12.04 14.12 12.86
CA PRO A 58 13.32 14.13 13.57
C PRO A 58 14.32 15.08 12.94
N SER A 59 15.15 15.72 13.77
CA SER A 59 16.27 16.55 13.29
C SER A 59 17.46 15.72 12.81
N ASP A 60 17.59 14.47 13.27
CA ASP A 60 18.60 13.55 12.77
C ASP A 60 18.23 13.08 11.36
N TYR A 61 19.22 13.08 10.46
CA TYR A 61 18.99 12.80 9.05
C TYR A 61 18.59 11.34 8.78
N VAL A 62 19.18 10.38 9.49
CA VAL A 62 18.87 8.95 9.29
C VAL A 62 17.47 8.66 9.84
N GLU A 63 17.15 9.20 11.00
CA GLU A 63 15.80 9.10 11.57
C GLU A 63 14.75 9.80 10.69
N ALA A 64 15.08 10.94 10.07
CA ALA A 64 14.23 11.63 9.11
C ALA A 64 13.96 10.76 7.85
N LEU A 65 14.97 10.05 7.34
CA LEU A 65 14.77 9.11 6.22
C LEU A 65 13.81 7.97 6.57
N VAL A 66 13.96 7.38 7.76
CA VAL A 66 13.04 6.33 8.24
C VAL A 66 11.63 6.88 8.43
N TRP A 67 11.51 8.09 8.97
CA TRP A 67 10.23 8.79 9.12
C TRP A 67 9.55 9.04 7.77
N TRP A 68 10.29 9.50 6.76
CA TRP A 68 9.74 9.72 5.42
C TRP A 68 9.32 8.41 4.75
N ALA A 69 10.10 7.34 4.92
CA ALA A 69 9.71 6.02 4.41
C ALA A 69 8.42 5.49 5.06
N GLU A 70 8.22 5.74 6.36
CA GLU A 70 7.00 5.38 7.07
C GLU A 70 5.79 6.18 6.55
N ALA A 71 5.96 7.50 6.40
CA ALA A 71 4.94 8.38 5.84
C ALA A 71 4.56 7.94 4.42
N ASP A 72 5.55 7.65 3.58
CA ASP A 72 5.37 7.24 2.19
C ASP A 72 4.60 5.92 2.07
N ALA A 73 4.97 4.93 2.91
CA ALA A 73 4.27 3.66 2.98
C ALA A 73 2.80 3.85 3.37
N LYS A 74 2.53 4.67 4.40
CA LYS A 74 1.15 4.99 4.81
C LYS A 74 0.35 5.63 3.68
N LEU A 75 0.95 6.57 2.95
CA LEU A 75 0.30 7.24 1.82
C LEU A 75 -0.06 6.26 0.71
N ARG A 76 0.86 5.38 0.34
CA ARG A 76 0.63 4.35 -0.69
C ARG A 76 -0.52 3.43 -0.31
N TYR A 77 -0.60 2.99 0.94
CA TYR A 77 -1.71 2.15 1.39
C TYR A 77 -3.04 2.92 1.45
N ILE A 78 -3.05 4.19 1.82
CA ILE A 78 -4.25 5.04 1.76
C ILE A 78 -4.74 5.15 0.31
N LYS A 79 -3.84 5.41 -0.64
CA LYS A 79 -4.18 5.48 -2.07
C LYS A 79 -4.69 4.12 -2.59
N ALA A 80 -4.02 3.03 -2.25
CA ALA A 80 -4.45 1.67 -2.62
C ALA A 80 -5.86 1.35 -2.07
N ASP A 81 -6.12 1.68 -0.80
CA ASP A 81 -7.42 1.47 -0.15
C ASP A 81 -8.52 2.31 -0.83
N ALA A 82 -8.22 3.56 -1.21
CA ALA A 82 -9.13 4.41 -1.96
C ALA A 82 -9.47 3.82 -3.34
N MET A 83 -8.48 3.28 -4.05
CA MET A 83 -8.69 2.63 -5.36
C MET A 83 -9.56 1.37 -5.24
N LEU A 84 -9.33 0.55 -4.20
CA LEU A 84 -10.17 -0.62 -3.93
C LEU A 84 -11.60 -0.22 -3.57
N ALA A 85 -11.76 0.82 -2.75
CA ALA A 85 -13.08 1.34 -2.38
C ALA A 85 -13.83 1.90 -3.60
N GLU A 86 -13.15 2.56 -4.54
CA GLU A 86 -13.78 3.04 -5.77
C GLU A 86 -14.21 1.89 -6.69
N ARG A 87 -13.36 0.86 -6.82
CA ARG A 87 -13.69 -0.35 -7.58
C ARG A 87 -14.94 -1.05 -7.03
N GLU A 88 -15.13 -1.09 -5.72
CA GLU A 88 -16.33 -1.67 -5.09
C GLU A 88 -17.62 -0.93 -5.49
N LYS A 89 -17.53 0.34 -5.91
CA LYS A 89 -18.69 1.13 -6.38
C LYS A 89 -19.05 0.89 -7.85
N GLY A 90 -18.14 0.28 -8.63
CA GLY A 90 -18.33 0.05 -10.06
C GLY A 90 -17.41 0.87 -10.99
N GLY A 91 -16.58 1.76 -10.42
CA GLY A 91 -15.68 2.66 -11.17
C GLY A 91 -16.35 3.92 -11.70
#